data_AF-A0AAV2DPD2-F1
#
_entry.id   AF-A0AAV2DPD2-F1
#
_cell.length_a   1.000
_cell.length_b   1.000
_cell.length_c   1.000
_cell.angle_alpha   90.00
_cell.angle_beta   90.00
_cell.angle_gamma   90.00
#
_symmetry.space_group_name_H-M   'P 1'
#
loop_
_entity.id
_entity.type
_entity.pdbx_description
1 polymer ?
#
loop_
_entity_poly.entity_id
_entity_poly.type
_entity_poly.pdbx_seq_one_letter_code
_entity_poly.pdbx_strand_id
1 'polypeptide(L)'
;MALGLVKILKKYDKRSGALLRVPFIRMVMQQPFFTTHVLNMLVKECEATLDVLFPRNEPPTSSVVPPEPSGGEATTATPEERLLRVPNELNEIENMESMYMKQTLSALRVLKEIRSGSSTVNMFSLPPLQSHAALEEDWKKLSVLEQAAK
;
A
#
# COMPACT_ATOMS: atom_id res chain seq x y z
N MET A 1 -11.50 -18.97 -6.00
CA MET A 1 -11.60 -20.27 -5.30
C MET A 1 -12.80 -21.14 -5.70
N ALA A 2 -14.01 -20.59 -5.91
CA ALA A 2 -15.26 -21.37 -6.04
C ALA A 2 -15.32 -22.43 -7.18
N LEU A 3 -14.80 -22.16 -8.38
CA LEU A 3 -15.00 -23.04 -9.56
C LEU A 3 -14.39 -24.44 -9.41
N GLY A 4 -13.29 -24.58 -8.67
CA GLY A 4 -12.65 -25.88 -8.42
C GLY A 4 -13.52 -26.78 -7.55
N LEU A 5 -14.02 -26.24 -6.43
CA LEU A 5 -14.91 -26.92 -5.51
C LEU A 5 -16.21 -27.36 -6.22
N VAL A 6 -16.83 -26.46 -7.01
CA VAL A 6 -18.02 -26.78 -7.81
C VAL A 6 -17.77 -27.94 -8.78
N LYS A 7 -16.59 -28.01 -9.42
CA LYS A 7 -16.22 -29.11 -10.33
C LYS A 7 -16.02 -30.45 -9.60
N ILE A 8 -15.37 -30.44 -8.44
CA ILE A 8 -15.17 -31.64 -7.59
C ILE A 8 -16.53 -32.19 -7.16
N LEU A 9 -17.38 -31.30 -6.64
CA LEU A 9 -18.69 -31.63 -6.09
C LEU A 9 -19.65 -32.14 -7.17
N LYS A 10 -19.65 -31.50 -8.36
CA LYS A 10 -20.37 -32.00 -9.56
C LYS A 10 -19.86 -33.37 -10.03
N LYS A 11 -18.56 -33.67 -9.91
CA LYS A 11 -17.98 -34.98 -10.25
C LYS A 11 -18.37 -36.05 -9.24
N TYR A 12 -18.42 -35.71 -7.95
CA TYR A 12 -18.87 -36.59 -6.89
C TYR A 12 -20.34 -36.98 -7.09
N ASP A 13 -21.25 -36.00 -7.19
CA ASP A 13 -22.68 -36.28 -7.38
C ASP A 13 -22.93 -37.16 -8.63
N LYS A 14 -22.23 -36.86 -9.74
CA LYS A 14 -22.35 -37.63 -10.99
C LYS A 14 -21.85 -39.08 -10.87
N ARG A 15 -20.92 -39.39 -9.97
CA ARG A 15 -20.41 -40.76 -9.74
C ARG A 15 -21.21 -41.51 -8.69
N SER A 16 -21.69 -40.83 -7.66
CA SER A 16 -22.29 -41.45 -6.47
C SER A 16 -23.82 -41.42 -6.47
N GLY A 17 -24.47 -40.66 -7.35
CA GLY A 17 -25.92 -40.45 -7.37
C GLY A 17 -26.45 -39.57 -6.23
N ALA A 18 -25.68 -39.40 -5.16
CA ALA A 18 -25.96 -38.50 -4.04
C ALA A 18 -25.96 -37.03 -4.44
N LEU A 19 -26.64 -36.19 -3.65
CA LEU A 19 -26.76 -34.75 -3.84
C LEU A 19 -26.04 -33.97 -2.72
N LEU A 20 -24.73 -34.24 -2.53
CA LEU A 20 -23.94 -33.59 -1.48
C LEU A 20 -23.65 -32.11 -1.76
N ARG A 21 -23.94 -31.63 -2.97
CA ARG A 21 -23.70 -30.24 -3.40
C ARG A 21 -24.31 -29.17 -2.50
N VAL A 22 -25.59 -29.32 -2.17
CA VAL A 22 -26.33 -28.31 -1.41
C VAL A 22 -25.84 -28.17 0.03
N PRO A 23 -25.72 -29.26 0.85
CA PRO A 23 -25.20 -29.13 2.20
C PRO A 23 -23.73 -28.68 2.23
N PHE A 24 -22.89 -29.18 1.32
CA PHE A 24 -21.47 -28.81 1.28
C PHE A 24 -21.25 -27.34 0.92
N ILE A 25 -21.99 -26.78 -0.05
CA ILE A 25 -21.90 -25.35 -0.39
C ILE A 25 -22.28 -24.48 0.82
N ARG A 26 -23.37 -24.80 1.53
CA ARG A 26 -23.76 -24.04 2.74
C ARG A 26 -22.66 -24.03 3.80
N MET A 27 -22.06 -25.19 4.07
CA MET A 27 -20.98 -25.34 5.05
C MET A 27 -19.71 -24.57 4.66
N VAL A 28 -19.40 -24.55 3.36
CA VAL A 28 -18.23 -23.88 2.80
C VAL A 28 -18.41 -22.36 2.73
N MET A 29 -19.62 -21.85 2.45
CA MET A 29 -19.89 -20.40 2.45
C MET A 29 -19.78 -19.75 3.84
N GLN A 30 -19.87 -20.53 4.92
CA GLN A 30 -19.67 -20.03 6.29
C GLN A 30 -18.18 -19.93 6.68
N GLN A 31 -17.26 -20.39 5.83
CA GLN A 31 -15.83 -20.37 6.15
C GLN A 31 -15.24 -18.96 6.03
N PRO A 32 -14.26 -18.59 6.87
CA PRO A 32 -13.71 -17.23 6.89
C PRO A 32 -13.10 -16.80 5.55
N PHE A 33 -12.54 -17.74 4.79
CA PHE A 33 -11.95 -17.50 3.47
C PHE A 33 -12.97 -17.31 2.33
N PHE A 34 -14.27 -17.46 2.60
CA PHE A 34 -15.37 -17.07 1.70
C PHE A 34 -15.94 -15.69 2.02
N THR A 35 -15.48 -15.03 3.08
CA THR A 35 -15.93 -13.67 3.41
C THR A 35 -15.38 -12.65 2.41
N THR A 36 -16.24 -11.74 1.95
CA THR A 36 -15.87 -10.65 1.03
C THR A 36 -15.89 -9.28 1.71
N HIS A 37 -15.96 -9.23 3.05
CA HIS A 37 -16.17 -7.98 3.80
C HIS A 37 -15.10 -6.93 3.49
N VAL A 38 -13.81 -7.30 3.54
CA VAL A 38 -12.69 -6.39 3.24
C VAL A 38 -12.74 -5.90 1.79
N LEU A 39 -13.08 -6.78 0.83
CA LEU A 39 -13.23 -6.41 -0.58
C LEU A 39 -14.41 -5.46 -0.80
N ASN A 40 -15.54 -5.68 -0.12
CA ASN A 40 -16.69 -4.79 -0.18
C ASN A 40 -16.38 -3.41 0.43
N MET A 41 -15.56 -3.34 1.49
CA MET A 41 -15.10 -2.06 2.05
C MET A 41 -14.22 -1.31 1.06
N LEU A 42 -13.23 -1.99 0.46
CA LEU A 42 -12.36 -1.42 -0.57
C LEU A 42 -13.15 -0.90 -1.78
N VAL A 43 -14.12 -1.68 -2.29
CA VAL A 43 -14.96 -1.28 -3.43
C VAL A 43 -15.75 -0.02 -3.10
N LYS A 44 -16.36 0.08 -1.90
CA LYS A 44 -17.08 1.28 -1.47
C LYS A 44 -16.21 2.53 -1.36
N GLU A 45 -14.97 2.37 -0.90
CA GLU A 45 -14.01 3.48 -0.80
C GLU A 45 -13.57 3.96 -2.19
N CYS A 46 -13.39 3.04 -3.14
CA CYS A 46 -13.20 3.37 -4.55
C CYS A 46 -14.43 4.06 -5.16
N GLU A 47 -15.64 3.55 -4.90
CA GLU A 47 -16.91 4.16 -5.38
C GLU A 47 -17.06 5.60 -4.85
N ALA A 48 -16.89 5.82 -3.54
CA ALA A 48 -16.96 7.16 -2.94
C ALA A 48 -15.89 8.12 -3.51
N THR A 49 -14.68 7.61 -3.80
CA THR A 49 -13.62 8.40 -4.45
C THR A 49 -14.02 8.78 -5.88
N LEU A 50 -14.63 7.85 -6.63
CA LEU A 50 -15.11 8.10 -7.98
C LEU A 50 -16.29 9.08 -8.02
N ASP A 51 -17.21 9.03 -7.05
CA ASP A 51 -18.32 10.00 -6.95
C ASP A 51 -17.82 11.44 -6.70
N VAL A 52 -16.71 11.61 -5.97
CA VAL A 52 -16.05 12.91 -5.76
C VAL A 52 -15.29 13.39 -7.01
N LEU A 53 -14.62 12.47 -7.72
CA LEU A 53 -13.86 12.80 -8.94
C LEU A 53 -14.74 13.01 -10.18
N PHE A 54 -15.89 12.34 -10.22
CA PHE A 54 -16.90 12.46 -11.27
C PHE A 54 -18.26 12.78 -10.66
N PRO A 55 -18.47 13.98 -10.09
CA PRO A 55 -19.76 14.37 -9.55
C PRO A 55 -20.84 14.20 -10.61
N ARG A 56 -21.77 13.28 -10.34
CA ARG A 56 -22.91 13.06 -11.23
C ARG A 56 -23.72 14.35 -11.27
N ASN A 57 -23.73 15.02 -12.42
CA ASN A 57 -24.54 16.21 -12.68
C ASN A 57 -26.03 15.83 -12.72
N GLU A 58 -26.62 15.50 -11.57
CA GLU A 58 -28.05 15.70 -11.36
C GLU A 58 -28.26 17.13 -10.85
N PRO A 59 -29.14 17.91 -11.49
CA PRO A 59 -29.39 19.29 -11.09
C PRO A 59 -30.04 19.31 -9.70
N PRO A 60 -29.53 20.09 -8.73
CA PRO A 60 -30.14 20.18 -7.42
C PRO A 60 -31.53 20.81 -7.53
N THR A 61 -32.56 20.09 -7.07
CA THR A 61 -33.90 20.66 -6.88
C THR A 61 -33.85 21.65 -5.71
N SER A 62 -34.30 22.87 -5.99
CA SER A 62 -34.06 24.08 -5.21
C SER A 62 -34.84 24.20 -3.89
N SER A 63 -34.15 24.58 -2.80
CA SER A 63 -34.58 25.56 -1.77
C SER A 63 -33.36 25.95 -0.90
N VAL A 64 -32.74 27.15 -0.96
CA VAL A 64 -33.22 28.50 -0.54
C VAL A 64 -33.51 28.49 0.98
N VAL A 65 -32.72 29.07 1.93
CA VAL A 65 -32.16 30.45 2.13
C VAL A 65 -30.96 30.47 3.15
N PRO A 66 -29.99 31.42 3.09
CA PRO A 66 -28.94 31.70 4.13
C PRO A 66 -29.25 32.95 5.02
N PRO A 67 -28.57 33.23 6.17
CA PRO A 67 -27.36 34.09 6.14
C PRO A 67 -26.29 33.94 7.29
N GLU A 68 -25.11 34.51 7.00
CA GLU A 68 -23.94 34.95 7.83
C GLU A 68 -24.31 36.05 8.89
N PRO A 69 -23.44 36.62 9.81
CA PRO A 69 -21.97 36.88 9.68
C PRO A 69 -21.05 37.03 10.95
N SER A 70 -19.78 37.46 10.72
CA SER A 70 -18.85 38.25 11.61
C SER A 70 -18.07 37.48 12.71
N GLY A 71 -16.80 37.75 13.11
CA GLY A 71 -15.73 38.74 12.77
C GLY A 71 -14.89 39.05 14.06
N GLY A 72 -13.60 39.43 14.10
CA GLY A 72 -12.50 39.64 13.12
C GLY A 72 -11.22 40.23 13.81
N GLU A 73 -10.07 40.32 13.11
CA GLU A 73 -8.79 41.04 13.50
C GLU A 73 -8.01 40.57 14.76
N ALA A 74 -6.73 40.90 15.04
CA ALA A 74 -5.48 41.14 14.27
C ALA A 74 -4.26 41.30 15.25
N THR A 75 -3.03 41.52 14.74
CA THR A 75 -1.92 42.31 15.39
C THR A 75 -0.73 41.61 16.11
N THR A 76 0.32 41.34 15.31
CA THR A 76 1.78 41.64 15.50
C THR A 76 2.78 40.89 16.42
N ALA A 77 4.01 40.81 15.88
CA ALA A 77 5.35 41.00 16.50
C ALA A 77 6.21 39.79 16.94
N THR A 78 6.99 39.23 15.99
CA THR A 78 8.49 39.26 15.86
C THR A 78 9.39 38.89 17.08
N PRO A 79 10.71 38.64 16.94
CA PRO A 79 11.23 37.26 17.00
C PRO A 79 12.36 37.09 18.05
N GLU A 80 13.15 36.03 17.92
CA GLU A 80 14.44 35.79 18.61
C GLU A 80 14.39 35.37 20.09
N GLU A 81 14.37 34.05 20.33
CA GLU A 81 15.18 33.38 21.37
C GLU A 81 15.02 31.84 21.27
N ARG A 82 15.83 31.17 20.42
CA ARG A 82 15.93 29.68 20.40
C ARG A 82 17.12 29.09 19.63
N LEU A 83 18.22 29.83 19.48
CA LEU A 83 19.32 29.49 18.55
C LEU A 83 20.22 28.31 18.98
N LEU A 84 20.01 27.65 20.13
CA LEU A 84 21.00 26.71 20.70
C LEU A 84 20.43 25.34 21.15
N ARG A 85 19.61 24.71 20.30
CA ARG A 85 19.23 23.27 20.43
C ARG A 85 19.44 22.47 19.13
N VAL A 86 20.55 22.73 18.45
CA VAL A 86 20.81 22.22 17.08
C VAL A 86 21.83 21.05 16.98
N PRO A 87 22.80 20.84 17.90
CA PRO A 87 23.78 19.75 17.73
C PRO A 87 23.24 18.32 17.83
N ASN A 88 22.22 18.08 18.68
CA ASN A 88 21.72 16.72 18.91
C ASN A 88 20.70 16.27 17.87
N GLU A 89 19.74 17.12 17.52
CA GLU A 89 18.70 16.79 16.53
C GLU A 89 19.34 16.43 15.18
N LEU A 90 20.44 17.10 14.79
CA LEU A 90 21.18 16.79 13.55
C LEU A 90 21.89 15.43 13.59
N ASN A 91 22.51 15.04 14.70
CA ASN A 91 23.18 13.73 14.80
C ASN A 91 22.17 12.58 14.89
N GLU A 92 20.99 12.84 15.44
CA GLU A 92 19.88 11.89 15.46
C GLU A 92 19.31 11.69 14.04
N ILE A 93 19.16 12.76 13.25
CA ILE A 93 18.77 12.69 11.83
C ILE A 93 19.79 11.91 10.99
N GLU A 94 21.09 12.22 11.09
CA GLU A 94 22.17 11.52 10.36
C GLU A 94 22.22 10.01 10.72
N ASN A 95 22.05 9.68 12.00
CA ASN A 95 21.97 8.30 12.46
C ASN A 95 20.71 7.58 11.95
N MET A 96 19.54 8.24 11.96
CA MET A 96 18.31 7.70 11.40
C MET A 96 18.44 7.41 9.90
N GLU A 97 19.01 8.35 9.13
CA GLU A 97 19.30 8.17 7.71
C GLU A 97 20.25 6.99 7.46
N SER A 98 21.34 6.89 8.24
CA SER A 98 22.26 5.75 8.19
C SER A 98 21.57 4.41 8.47
N MET A 99 20.60 4.37 9.39
CA MET A 99 19.81 3.16 9.67
C MET A 99 18.87 2.81 8.53
N TYR A 100 18.12 3.76 7.97
CA TYR A 100 17.23 3.52 6.84
C TYR A 100 18.00 3.09 5.59
N MET A 101 19.18 3.65 5.34
CA MET A 101 20.09 3.22 4.27
C MET A 101 20.48 1.74 4.44
N LYS A 102 20.98 1.36 5.63
CA LYS A 102 21.38 -0.03 5.94
C LYS A 102 20.21 -1.02 5.82
N GLN A 103 19.02 -0.62 6.29
CA GLN A 103 17.79 -1.42 6.14
C GLN A 103 17.40 -1.60 4.67
N THR A 104 17.46 -0.53 3.87
CA THR A 104 17.15 -0.57 2.43
C THR A 104 18.09 -1.49 1.67
N LEU A 105 19.41 -1.38 1.91
CA LEU A 105 20.41 -2.28 1.30
C LEU A 105 20.20 -3.74 1.71
N SER A 106 19.82 -4.00 2.97
CA SER A 106 19.47 -5.35 3.44
C SER A 106 18.23 -5.90 2.73
N ALA A 107 17.16 -5.11 2.62
CA ALA A 107 15.93 -5.49 1.93
C ALA A 107 16.17 -5.76 0.44
N LEU A 108 16.96 -4.93 -0.25
CA LEU A 108 17.32 -5.13 -1.65
C LEU A 108 18.11 -6.43 -1.87
N ARG A 109 19.02 -6.78 -0.94
CA ARG A 109 19.76 -8.06 -0.98
C ARG A 109 18.83 -9.26 -0.83
N VAL A 110 17.93 -9.24 0.15
CA VAL A 110 16.94 -10.31 0.36
C VAL A 110 16.00 -10.46 -0.86
N LEU A 111 15.52 -9.35 -1.43
CA LEU A 111 14.70 -9.37 -2.64
C LEU A 111 15.43 -9.93 -3.86
N LYS A 112 16.74 -9.68 -3.97
CA LYS A 112 17.60 -10.27 -5.01
C LYS A 112 17.71 -11.79 -4.81
N GLU A 113 18.04 -12.25 -3.61
CA GLU A 113 18.18 -13.68 -3.28
C GLU A 113 16.89 -14.46 -3.55
N ILE A 114 15.73 -13.92 -3.14
CA ILE A 114 14.41 -14.51 -3.41
C ILE A 114 14.14 -14.63 -4.92
N ARG A 115 14.53 -13.63 -5.72
CA ARG A 115 14.34 -13.64 -7.19
C ARG A 115 15.34 -14.50 -7.94
N SER A 116 16.57 -14.68 -7.43
CA SER A 116 17.59 -15.55 -8.03
C SER A 116 17.49 -17.02 -7.60
N GLY A 117 16.94 -17.31 -6.42
CA GLY A 117 16.89 -18.65 -5.83
C GLY A 117 15.73 -19.54 -6.27
N SER A 118 14.78 -19.05 -7.08
CA SER A 118 13.65 -19.87 -7.54
C SER A 118 14.06 -20.85 -8.63
N SER A 119 14.05 -22.16 -8.30
CA SER A 119 14.22 -23.26 -9.26
C SER A 119 13.10 -23.35 -10.32
N THR A 120 12.11 -22.46 -10.31
CA THR A 120 11.00 -22.41 -11.27
C THR A 120 10.92 -21.03 -11.91
N VAL A 121 11.85 -20.75 -12.82
CA VAL A 121 11.72 -19.63 -13.76
C VAL A 121 10.67 -20.02 -14.80
N ASN A 122 9.51 -19.37 -14.77
CA ASN A 122 8.43 -19.53 -15.73
C ASN A 122 8.09 -18.15 -16.31
N MET A 123 7.29 -18.09 -17.38
CA MET A 123 6.84 -16.84 -18.01
C MET A 123 6.03 -15.92 -17.07
N PHE A 124 5.52 -16.47 -15.95
CA PHE A 124 4.84 -15.72 -14.90
C PHE A 124 5.74 -15.29 -13.73
N SER A 125 7.02 -15.69 -13.74
CA SER A 125 7.99 -15.26 -12.74
C SER A 125 8.41 -13.81 -13.03
N LEU A 126 8.56 -12.99 -11.99
CA LEU A 126 9.13 -11.65 -12.15
C LEU A 126 10.55 -11.75 -12.73
N PRO A 127 10.97 -10.83 -13.64
CA PRO A 127 12.31 -10.87 -14.20
C PRO A 127 13.38 -10.78 -13.11
N PRO A 128 14.63 -11.23 -13.34
CA PRO A 128 15.72 -10.99 -12.40
C PRO A 128 15.87 -9.49 -12.10
N LEU A 129 16.14 -9.12 -10.85
CA LEU A 129 16.56 -7.74 -10.55
C LEU A 129 17.91 -7.50 -11.23
N GLN A 130 17.97 -6.51 -12.12
CA GLN A 130 19.21 -6.10 -12.75
C GLN A 130 20.17 -5.65 -11.65
N SER A 131 21.32 -6.32 -11.56
CA SER A 131 22.35 -5.97 -10.59
C SER A 131 23.07 -4.70 -11.04
N HIS A 132 22.49 -3.56 -10.69
CA HIS A 132 23.19 -2.28 -10.78
C HIS A 132 24.31 -2.26 -9.73
N ALA A 133 25.45 -2.87 -10.04
CA ALA A 133 26.70 -2.59 -9.33
C ALA A 133 27.03 -1.09 -9.43
N ALA A 134 26.59 -0.43 -10.51
CA ALA A 134 26.54 1.02 -10.65
C ALA A 134 25.75 1.71 -9.52
N LEU A 135 24.66 1.12 -9.00
CA LEU A 135 23.89 1.72 -7.90
C LEU A 135 24.72 1.71 -6.60
N GLU A 136 25.32 0.58 -6.23
CA GLU A 136 26.20 0.52 -5.05
C GLU A 136 27.37 1.53 -5.14
N GLU A 137 27.93 1.73 -6.33
CA GLU A 137 29.00 2.73 -6.55
C GLU A 137 28.47 4.18 -6.61
N ASP A 138 27.32 4.44 -7.23
CA ASP A 138 26.69 5.77 -7.28
C ASP A 138 26.25 6.25 -5.89
N TRP A 139 25.70 5.36 -5.06
CA TRP A 139 25.30 5.70 -3.69
C TRP A 139 26.50 5.87 -2.75
N LYS A 140 27.58 5.09 -2.91
CA LYS A 140 28.87 5.40 -2.26
C LYS A 140 29.40 6.76 -2.70
N LYS A 141 29.33 7.08 -3.99
CA LYS A 141 29.81 8.34 -4.55
C LYS A 141 29.02 9.55 -4.04
N LEU A 142 27.70 9.40 -3.85
CA LEU A 142 26.86 10.41 -3.20
C LEU A 142 27.27 10.63 -1.73
N SER A 143 27.42 9.56 -0.95
CA SER A 143 27.88 9.66 0.45
C SER A 143 29.28 10.26 0.59
N VAL A 144 30.19 9.97 -0.35
CA VAL A 144 31.55 10.57 -0.38
C VAL A 144 31.52 12.04 -0.79
N LEU A 145 30.63 12.45 -1.71
CA LEU A 145 30.48 13.87 -2.08
C LEU A 145 29.95 14.71 -0.91
N GLU A 146 29.06 14.16 -0.10
CA GLU A 146 28.53 14.84 1.09
C GLU A 146 29.61 15.09 2.15
N GLN A 147 30.48 14.11 2.39
CA GLN A 147 31.59 14.25 3.35
C GLN A 147 32.77 15.10 2.84
N ALA A 148 32.85 15.37 1.53
CA ALA A 148 33.88 16.22 0.94
C ALA A 148 33.51 17.72 0.88
N ALA A 149 32.28 18.09 1.28
CA ALA A 149 31.76 19.46 1.23
C ALA A 149 31.74 20.16 2.60
N LYS A 150 32.57 19.71 3.56
CA LYS A 150 32.57 20.14 4.96
C LYS A 150 33.94 20.68 5.41
#